data_AF-A0A291GKJ2-F1
#
_entry.id   AF-A0A291GKJ2-F1
#
_cell.length_a   1.000
_cell.length_b   1.000
_cell.length_c   1.000
_cell.angle_alpha   90.00
_cell.angle_beta   90.00
_cell.angle_gamma   90.00
#
_symmetry.space_group_name_H-M   'P 1'
#
loop_
_entity.id
_entity.type
_entity.pdbx_description
1 polymer ?
#
loop_
_entity_poly.entity_id
_entity_poly.type
_entity_poly.pdbx_seq_one_letter_code
_entity_poly.pdbx_strand_id
1 'polypeptide(L)'
;MLRSWADRADRSRPRLESLLLTLTDAVRSVQWVGPDVDGFRSSFSAQVEQPGRALVDRLEDLGLRARSDAEEQDAASASEGTRGGTPMAPGRSGGRGERRARW
;
A
#
# COMPACT_ATOMS: atom_id res chain seq x y z
N MET A 1 -3.94 -5.78 -6.64
CA MET A 1 -4.99 -4.97 -5.99
C MET A 1 -4.45 -4.13 -4.82
N LEU A 2 -3.59 -4.67 -3.96
CA LEU A 2 -2.95 -3.92 -2.86
C LEU A 2 -2.05 -2.78 -3.36
N ARG A 3 -1.21 -3.04 -4.37
CA ARG A 3 -0.37 -2.01 -5.03
C ARG A 3 -1.19 -0.83 -5.57
N SER A 4 -2.30 -1.10 -6.28
CA SER A 4 -3.19 -0.04 -6.77
C SER A 4 -3.88 0.76 -5.67
N TRP A 5 -4.07 0.19 -4.48
CA TRP A 5 -4.58 0.90 -3.30
C TRP A 5 -3.51 1.82 -2.70
N ALA A 6 -2.28 1.32 -2.54
CA ALA A 6 -1.14 2.13 -2.12
C ALA A 6 -0.93 3.33 -3.06
N ASP A 7 -0.94 3.10 -4.37
CA ASP A 7 -0.80 4.18 -5.38
C ASP A 7 -1.94 5.21 -5.33
N ARG A 8 -3.13 4.78 -4.89
CA ARG A 8 -4.28 5.68 -4.73
C ARG A 8 -4.17 6.49 -3.45
N ALA A 9 -3.75 5.87 -2.36
CA ALA A 9 -3.49 6.54 -1.08
C ALA A 9 -2.42 7.63 -1.27
N ASP A 10 -1.30 7.30 -1.92
CA ASP A 10 -0.19 8.23 -2.20
C ASP A 10 -0.61 9.45 -3.00
N ARG A 11 -1.53 9.28 -3.97
CA ARG A 11 -2.06 10.40 -4.77
C ARG A 11 -3.10 11.24 -4.01
N SER A 12 -3.87 10.60 -3.12
CA SER A 12 -5.01 11.25 -2.46
C SER A 12 -4.60 11.99 -1.19
N ARG A 13 -3.62 11.46 -0.44
CA ARG A 13 -3.08 12.05 0.79
C ARG A 13 -2.64 13.51 0.61
N PRO A 14 -1.70 13.85 -0.31
CA PRO A 14 -1.24 15.23 -0.45
C PRO A 14 -2.34 16.18 -0.94
N ARG A 15 -3.30 15.66 -1.72
CA ARG A 15 -4.45 16.44 -2.16
C ARG A 15 -5.37 16.79 -1.00
N LEU A 16 -5.64 15.84 -0.11
CA LEU A 16 -6.48 16.05 1.06
C LEU A 16 -5.80 16.97 2.07
N GLU A 17 -4.50 16.79 2.30
CA GLU A 17 -3.67 17.68 3.10
C GLU A 17 -3.68 19.13 2.58
N SER A 18 -3.47 19.32 1.27
CA SER A 18 -3.51 20.64 0.64
C SER A 18 -4.88 21.32 0.77
N LEU A 19 -5.98 20.57 0.64
CA LEU A 19 -7.33 21.10 0.83
C LEU A 19 -7.56 21.54 2.28
N LEU A 20 -7.10 20.74 3.27
CA LEU A 20 -7.23 21.09 4.68
C LEU A 20 -6.41 22.33 5.04
N LEU A 21 -5.19 22.45 4.53
CA LEU A 21 -4.37 23.65 4.70
C LEU A 21 -5.07 24.87 4.10
N THR A 22 -5.58 24.76 2.88
CA THR A 22 -6.29 25.85 2.19
C THR A 22 -7.51 26.32 2.98
N LEU A 23 -8.32 25.38 3.49
CA LEU A 23 -9.50 25.71 4.30
C LEU A 23 -9.10 26.37 5.63
N THR A 24 -8.07 25.84 6.28
CA THR A 24 -7.57 26.37 7.56
C THR A 24 -7.04 27.80 7.40
N ASP A 25 -6.28 28.05 6.34
CA ASP A 25 -5.77 29.38 6.01
C ASP A 25 -6.90 30.34 5.64
N ALA A 26 -7.89 29.89 4.87
CA ALA A 26 -9.07 30.69 4.57
C ALA A 26 -9.81 31.13 5.85
N VAL A 27 -10.06 30.20 6.79
CA VAL A 27 -10.73 30.51 8.06
C VAL A 27 -9.90 31.46 8.95
N ARG A 28 -8.57 31.32 8.93
CA ARG A 28 -7.66 32.12 9.78
C ARG A 28 -7.34 33.50 9.18
N SER A 29 -7.34 33.63 7.86
CA SER A 29 -6.99 34.89 7.16
C SER A 29 -8.09 35.95 7.21
N VAL A 30 -9.34 35.55 7.41
CA VAL A 30 -10.46 36.50 7.52
C VAL A 30 -10.32 37.29 8.83
N GLN A 31 -10.23 38.62 8.70
CA GLN A 31 -10.33 39.58 9.81
C GLN A 31 -11.79 39.69 10.27
N TRP A 32 -12.32 38.59 10.78
CA TRP A 32 -13.67 38.52 11.29
C TRP A 32 -13.73 39.17 12.66
N VAL A 33 -14.55 40.21 12.77
CA VAL A 33 -14.91 40.86 14.03
C VAL A 33 -16.38 40.55 14.32
N GLY A 34 -16.62 39.76 15.36
CA GLY A 34 -17.97 39.34 15.75
C GLY A 34 -17.95 38.48 17.01
N PRO A 35 -19.07 38.38 17.75
CA PRO A 35 -19.14 37.61 19.00
C PRO A 35 -19.05 36.08 18.78
N ASP A 36 -19.23 35.63 17.55
CA ASP A 36 -19.30 34.22 17.16
C ASP A 36 -18.00 33.66 16.55
N VAL A 37 -17.00 34.51 16.34
CA VAL A 37 -15.71 34.12 15.72
C VAL A 37 -15.04 32.95 16.44
N ASP A 38 -14.99 32.99 17.77
CA ASP A 38 -14.33 31.98 18.57
C ASP A 38 -15.13 30.66 18.55
N GLY A 39 -16.46 30.76 18.59
CA GLY A 39 -17.35 29.60 18.52
C GLY A 39 -17.25 28.88 17.17
N PHE A 40 -17.22 29.65 16.08
CA PHE A 40 -17.00 29.08 14.74
C PHE A 40 -15.62 28.45 14.61
N ARG A 41 -14.54 29.15 15.01
CA ARG A 41 -13.18 28.62 14.92
C ARG A 41 -12.99 27.34 15.72
N SER A 42 -13.58 27.29 16.93
CA SER A 42 -13.60 26.09 17.76
C SER A 42 -14.34 24.94 17.06
N SER A 43 -15.53 25.22 16.53
CA SER A 43 -16.33 24.22 15.80
C SER A 43 -15.63 23.71 14.54
N PHE A 44 -15.02 24.61 13.77
CA PHE A 44 -14.24 24.27 12.58
C PHE A 44 -13.03 23.40 12.95
N SER A 45 -12.29 23.75 13.99
CA SER A 45 -11.16 22.95 14.47
C SER A 45 -11.62 21.53 14.85
N ALA A 46 -12.72 21.41 15.61
CA ALA A 46 -13.22 20.13 16.09
C ALA A 46 -13.83 19.25 15.00
N GLN A 47 -14.53 19.84 14.03
CA GLN A 47 -15.29 19.10 13.02
C GLN A 47 -14.52 18.90 11.71
N VAL A 48 -13.55 19.77 11.41
CA VAL A 48 -12.84 19.77 10.11
C VAL A 48 -11.34 19.59 10.30
N GLU A 49 -10.67 20.47 11.06
CA GLU A 49 -9.20 20.47 11.12
C GLU A 49 -8.68 19.17 11.77
N GLN A 50 -9.17 18.81 12.96
CA GLN A 50 -8.70 17.63 13.68
C GLN A 50 -9.08 16.31 12.97
N PRO A 51 -10.34 16.08 12.56
CA PRO A 51 -10.69 14.85 11.84
C PRO A 51 -10.00 14.75 10.48
N GLY A 52 -9.80 15.89 9.81
CA GLY A 52 -9.08 15.96 8.55
C GLY A 52 -7.63 15.52 8.70
N ARG A 53 -6.90 16.06 9.68
CA ARG A 53 -5.51 15.64 9.98
C ARG A 53 -5.43 14.15 10.29
N ALA A 54 -6.32 13.66 11.17
CA ALA A 54 -6.38 12.24 11.50
C ALA A 54 -6.65 11.35 10.28
N LEU A 55 -7.44 11.82 9.31
CA LEU A 55 -7.69 11.11 8.06
C LEU A 55 -6.46 11.09 7.15
N VAL A 56 -5.69 12.18 7.06
CA VAL A 56 -4.41 12.23 6.32
C VAL A 56 -3.44 11.19 6.89
N ASP A 57 -3.24 11.20 8.21
CA ASP A 57 -2.33 10.28 8.89
C ASP A 57 -2.77 8.82 8.67
N ARG A 58 -4.08 8.56 8.80
CA ARG A 58 -4.63 7.21 8.56
C ARG A 58 -4.47 6.75 7.11
N LEU A 59 -4.59 7.64 6.13
CA LEU A 59 -4.36 7.30 4.73
C LEU A 59 -2.89 6.95 4.47
N GLU A 60 -1.96 7.64 5.13
CA GLU A 60 -0.53 7.33 5.06
C GLU A 60 -0.24 5.93 5.63
N ASP A 61 -0.71 5.65 6.84
CA ASP A 61 -0.55 4.35 7.49
C ASP A 61 -1.10 3.20 6.63
N LEU A 62 -2.30 3.38 6.07
CA LEU A 62 -2.93 2.37 5.22
C LEU A 62 -2.20 2.20 3.88
N GLY A 63 -1.68 3.29 3.30
CA GLY A 63 -0.86 3.25 2.08
C GLY A 63 0.43 2.47 2.29
N LEU A 64 1.14 2.74 3.38
CA LEU A 64 2.37 2.04 3.76
C LEU A 64 2.13 0.54 3.99
N ARG A 65 1.07 0.19 4.73
CA ARG A 65 0.70 -1.21 4.96
C ARG A 65 0.35 -1.93 3.65
N ALA A 66 -0.48 -1.31 2.81
CA ALA A 66 -0.87 -1.91 1.53
C ALA A 66 0.35 -2.12 0.59
N ARG A 67 1.37 -1.26 0.67
CA ARG A 67 2.63 -1.45 -0.05
C ARG A 67 3.42 -2.63 0.51
N SER A 68 3.62 -2.68 1.83
CA SER A 68 4.32 -3.78 2.50
C SER A 68 3.68 -5.13 2.17
N ASP A 69 2.36 -5.23 2.32
CA ASP A 69 1.61 -6.45 2.04
C ASP A 69 1.72 -6.88 0.56
N ALA A 70 1.77 -5.91 -0.37
CA ALA A 70 1.96 -6.21 -1.79
C ALA A 70 3.37 -6.75 -2.08
N GLU A 71 4.41 -6.18 -1.45
CA GLU A 71 5.79 -6.64 -1.60
C GLU A 71 5.99 -8.05 -1.02
N GLU A 72 5.38 -8.34 0.14
CA GLU A 72 5.37 -9.66 0.75
C GLU A 72 4.68 -10.71 -0.14
N GLN A 73 3.54 -10.37 -0.76
CA GLN A 73 2.85 -11.25 -1.71
C GLN A 73 3.67 -11.53 -2.97
N ASP A 74 4.33 -10.51 -3.52
CA ASP A 74 5.20 -10.65 -4.69
C ASP A 74 6.38 -11.59 -4.36
N ALA A 75 7.00 -11.44 -3.18
CA ALA A 75 8.09 -12.30 -2.72
C ALA A 75 7.66 -13.76 -2.47
N ALA A 76 6.50 -13.97 -1.83
CA ALA A 76 5.95 -15.30 -1.60
C ALA A 76 5.69 -16.04 -2.92
N SER A 77 5.09 -15.34 -3.90
CA SER A 77 4.78 -15.89 -5.22
C SER A 77 6.03 -16.29 -6.02
N ALA A 78 7.09 -15.49 -5.93
CA ALA A 78 8.37 -15.80 -6.58
C ALA A 78 9.04 -17.07 -6.01
N SER A 79 8.87 -17.31 -4.70
CA SER A 79 9.43 -18.49 -4.03
C SER A 79 8.69 -19.79 -4.38
N GLU A 80 7.38 -19.72 -4.66
CA GLU A 80 6.54 -20.87 -4.98
C GLU A 80 6.68 -21.32 -6.45
N GLY A 81 6.86 -20.37 -7.37
CA GLY A 81 7.12 -20.64 -8.79
C GLY A 81 8.43 -21.42 -9.06
N THR A 82 9.36 -21.44 -8.10
CA THR A 82 10.64 -22.16 -8.22
C THR A 82 10.53 -23.66 -7.89
N ARG A 83 9.46 -24.12 -7.22
CA ARG A 83 9.29 -25.56 -6.86
C ARG A 83 8.51 -26.40 -7.87
N GLY A 84 7.91 -25.80 -8.90
CA GLY A 84 7.07 -26.49 -9.89
C GLY A 84 7.77 -26.95 -11.18
N GLY A 85 9.07 -26.68 -11.35
CA GLY A 85 9.80 -26.93 -12.58
C GLY A 85 10.86 -28.02 -12.45
N THR A 86 10.48 -29.28 -12.30
CA THR A 86 11.39 -30.39 -12.64
C THR A 86 11.35 -30.57 -14.16
N PRO A 87 12.43 -30.32 -14.92
CA PRO A 87 12.44 -30.64 -16.33
C PRO A 87 12.45 -32.16 -16.48
N MET A 88 11.47 -32.68 -17.21
CA MET A 88 11.45 -34.03 -17.75
C MET A 88 12.75 -34.28 -18.52
N ALA A 89 13.59 -35.19 -18.04
CA ALA A 89 14.75 -35.65 -18.79
C ALA A 89 14.29 -36.50 -19.99
N PRO A 90 14.67 -36.18 -21.25
CA PRO A 90 14.43 -37.06 -22.37
C PRO A 90 15.47 -38.20 -22.36
N GLY A 91 15.01 -39.40 -22.71
CA GLY A 91 15.72 -40.66 -22.49
C GLY A 91 17.10 -40.78 -23.14
N ARG A 92 17.92 -41.65 -22.54
CA ARG A 92 19.07 -42.28 -23.19
C ARG A 92 18.84 -43.79 -23.25
N SER A 93 18.47 -44.23 -24.45
CA SER A 93 18.59 -45.60 -24.93
C SER A 93 20.03 -46.12 -24.77
N GLY A 94 20.20 -47.39 -24.39
CA GLY A 94 21.46 -48.10 -24.61
C GLY A 94 21.68 -49.35 -23.76
N GLY A 95 21.42 -50.53 -24.35
CA GLY A 95 22.27 -51.71 -24.15
C GLY A 95 21.83 -52.75 -23.12
N ARG A 96 20.95 -53.66 -23.54
CA ARG A 96 20.80 -54.99 -22.92
C ARG A 96 22.06 -55.80 -23.25
N GLY A 97 23.06 -55.75 -22.35
CA GLY A 97 24.31 -56.51 -22.42
C GLY A 97 24.23 -57.79 -21.58
N GLU A 98 24.13 -58.90 -22.28
CA GLU A 98 24.20 -60.28 -21.81
C GLU A 98 25.52 -60.64 -21.09
N ARG A 99 25.41 -61.69 -20.25
CA ARG A 99 26.45 -62.61 -19.73
C ARG A 99 27.37 -62.13 -18.58
N ARG A 100 27.17 -62.76 -17.41
CA ARG A 100 28.28 -63.23 -16.56
C ARG A 100 27.96 -64.61 -15.97
N ALA A 101 28.68 -65.62 -16.48
CA ALA A 101 28.91 -66.87 -15.78
C ALA A 101 29.67 -66.59 -14.47
N ARG A 102 29.34 -67.35 -13.42
CA ARG A 102 30.24 -67.57 -12.28
C ARG A 102 30.33 -69.07 -12.05
N TRP A 103 31.59 -69.45 -11.84
CA TRP A 103 32.14 -70.77 -11.53
C TRP A 103 31.42 -71.48 -10.39
#